data_AF-A8F7T1-F1
#
_entry.id   AF-A8F7T1-F1
#
_cell.length_a   1.000
_cell.length_b   1.000
_cell.length_c   1.000
_cell.angle_alpha   90.00
_cell.angle_beta   90.00
_cell.angle_gamma   90.00
#
_symmetry.space_group_name_H-M   'P 1'
#
loop_
_entity.id
_entity.type
_entity.pdbx_description
1 polymer ?
#
loop_
_entity_poly.entity_id
_entity_poly.type
_entity_poly.pdbx_seq_one_letter_code
_entity_poly.pdbx_strand_id
1 'polypeptide(L)' 'MKDYIVKIFDPSMIYFLKESPFGDDIYVVVVKESEKIAEKLSKLYQQAKDEIAVVVLTLEEYRNFETLLSEKGEKLY' A
#
# COMPACT_ATOMS: atom_id res chain seq x y z
N MET A 1 2.81 9.09 -9.53
CA MET A 1 2.86 8.58 -8.15
C MET A 1 3.04 7.07 -8.11
N LYS A 2 2.15 6.29 -8.74
CA LYS A 2 2.29 4.83 -8.90
C LYS A 2 3.68 4.38 -9.37
N ASP A 3 4.25 4.98 -10.42
CA ASP A 3 5.61 4.65 -10.90
C ASP A 3 6.72 4.85 -9.87
N TYR A 4 6.57 5.82 -8.98
CA TYR A 4 7.56 6.09 -7.94
C TYR A 4 7.47 5.06 -6.81
N ILE A 5 6.25 4.69 -6.42
CA ILE A 5 6.00 3.59 -5.49
C ILE A 5 6.59 2.28 -6.03
N VAL A 6 6.37 1.97 -7.31
CA VAL A 6 6.96 0.79 -7.96
C VAL A 6 8.49 0.83 -7.85
N LYS A 7 9.12 1.96 -8.18
CA LYS A 7 10.58 2.12 -8.11
C LYS A 7 11.16 1.97 -6.70
N ILE A 8 10.47 2.43 -5.66
CA ILE A 8 10.96 2.36 -4.28
C ILE A 8 10.78 0.96 -3.70
N PHE A 9 9.57 0.40 -3.86
CA PHE A 9 9.16 -0.79 -3.12
C PHE A 9 9.42 -2.08 -3.88
N ASP A 10 9.60 -2.03 -5.20
CA ASP A 10 9.61 -3.19 -6.10
C ASP A 10 8.50 -4.19 -5.77
N PRO A 11 7.23 -3.73 -5.73
CA PRO A 11 6.16 -4.54 -5.21
C PRO A 11 5.73 -5.62 -6.19
N SER A 12 5.27 -6.75 -5.65
CA SER A 12 4.64 -7.80 -6.44
C SER A 12 3.26 -7.39 -6.94
N MET A 13 2.51 -6.62 -6.14
CA MET A 13 1.18 -6.13 -6.51
C MET A 13 0.97 -4.73 -5.93
N ILE A 14 0.22 -3.89 -6.64
CA ILE A 14 -0.24 -2.59 -6.15
C ILE A 14 -1.73 -2.47 -6.43
N TYR A 15 -2.50 -2.15 -5.40
CA TYR A 15 -3.91 -1.81 -5.48
C TYR A 15 -4.10 -0.34 -5.12
N PHE A 16 -5.12 0.27 -5.71
CA PHE A 16 -5.48 1.64 -5.41
C PHE A 16 -6.92 1.69 -4.95
N LEU A 17 -7.10 2.00 -3.67
CA LEU A 17 -8.39 2.15 -3.03
C LEU A 17 -8.81 3.61 -3.15
N LYS A 18 -9.75 3.88 -4.06
CA LYS A 18 -10.46 5.17 -4.13
C LYS A 18 -11.51 5.22 -3.03
N GLU A 19 -11.66 6.38 -2.40
CA GLU A 19 -12.66 6.59 -1.34
C GLU A 19 -12.53 5.58 -0.20
N SER A 20 -11.31 5.38 0.29
CA SER A 20 -11.08 4.46 1.40
C SER A 20 -11.89 4.88 2.64
N PRO A 21 -12.20 3.97 3.57
CA PRO A 21 -12.90 4.30 4.82
C PRO A 21 -12.18 5.35 5.70
N PHE A 22 -10.95 5.73 5.35
CA PHE A 22 -10.17 6.76 6.02
C PHE A 22 -10.33 8.16 5.39
N GLY A 23 -11.10 8.30 4.32
CA GLY A 23 -11.39 9.57 3.65
C GLY A 23 -10.37 9.99 2.58
N ASP A 24 -9.24 9.29 2.50
CA ASP A 24 -8.17 9.51 1.52
C ASP A 24 -8.05 8.35 0.52
N ASP A 25 -7.50 8.65 -0.65
CA ASP A 25 -7.10 7.67 -1.65
C ASP A 25 -5.85 6.90 -1.18
N ILE A 26 -5.96 5.58 -1.04
CA ILE A 26 -4.89 4.74 -0.46
C ILE A 26 -4.25 3.84 -1.52
N TYR A 27 -2.91 3.82 -1.55
CA TYR A 27 -2.15 2.81 -2.27
C TYR A 27 -1.84 1.63 -1.35
N VAL A 28 -2.31 0.43 -1.70
CA VAL A 28 -1.92 -0.81 -1.03
C VAL A 28 -0.82 -1.47 -1.84
N VAL A 29 0.34 -1.65 -1.23
CA VAL A 29 1.58 -2.08 -1.88
C VAL A 29 1.99 -3.42 -1.29
N VAL A 30 1.95 -4.47 -2.09
CA VAL A 30 2.28 -5.83 -1.65
C VAL A 30 3.71 -6.15 -2.03
N VAL A 31 4.57 -6.40 -1.05
CA VAL A 31 5.99 -6.73 -1.24
C VAL A 31 6.27 -8.19 -0.85
N LYS A 32 7.34 -8.77 -1.41
CA LYS A 32 7.76 -10.14 -1.03
C LYS A 32 8.47 -10.18 0.31
N GLU A 33 9.25 -9.14 0.62
CA GLU A 33 10.12 -9.06 1.78
C GLU A 33 9.97 -7.70 2.46
N SER A 34 9.99 -7.69 3.80
CA SER A 34 9.78 -6.50 4.62
C SER A 34 11.04 -5.65 4.84
N GLU A 35 12.14 -5.99 4.16
CA GLU A 35 13.41 -5.29 4.35
C GLU A 35 13.32 -3.82 3.96
N LYS A 36 13.76 -2.97 4.90
CA LYS A 36 13.90 -1.52 4.75
C LYS A 36 12.60 -0.79 4.39
N ILE A 37 11.42 -1.35 4.72
CA ILE A 37 10.13 -0.69 4.50
C ILE A 37 10.11 0.72 5.13
N ALA A 38 10.61 0.88 6.36
CA ALA A 38 10.64 2.18 7.03
C ALA A 38 11.50 3.22 6.28
N GLU A 39 12.67 2.82 5.77
CA GLU A 39 13.56 3.70 5.01
C GLU A 39 12.94 4.07 3.64
N LYS A 40 12.30 3.08 3.00
CA LYS A 40 11.56 3.25 1.74
C LYS A 40 10.37 4.20 1.91
N LEU A 41 9.61 4.07 3.00
CA LEU A 41 8.52 4.96 3.36
C LEU A 41 9.02 6.38 3.61
N SER A 42 10.11 6.55 4.36
CA SER A 42 10.72 7.86 4.59
C SER A 42 11.08 8.57 3.27
N LYS A 43 11.68 7.84 2.31
CA LYS A 43 11.98 8.35 0.95
C LYS A 43 10.72 8.67 0.14
N LEU A 44 9.64 7.92 0.35
CA LEU A 44 8.36 8.18 -0.29
C LEU A 44 7.75 9.49 0.21
N TYR A 45 7.61 9.65 1.53
CA TYR A 45 7.00 10.83 2.15
C TYR A 45 7.78 12.11 1.88
N GLN A 46 9.13 12.05 1.87
CA GLN A 46 9.96 13.19 1.49
C GLN A 46 9.66 13.72 0.08
N GLN A 47 9.31 12.85 -0.87
CA GLN A 47 9.00 13.27 -2.24
C GLN A 47 7.53 13.62 -2.44
N ALA A 48 6.63 12.99 -1.68
CA ALA A 48 5.19 13.15 -1.80
C ALA A 48 4.62 14.35 -1.02
N LYS A 49 5.44 15.10 -0.27
CA LYS A 49 5.01 16.23 0.58
C LYS A 49 3.85 15.88 1.53
N ASP A 50 3.87 14.66 2.09
CA ASP A 50 2.89 14.16 3.07
C ASP A 50 1.43 13.95 2.60
N GLU A 51 1.09 14.16 1.32
CA GLU A 51 -0.30 14.03 0.81
C GLU A 51 -0.63 12.62 0.26
N ILE A 52 0.07 11.57 0.68
CA ILE A 52 -0.18 10.22 0.18
C ILE A 52 -0.36 9.20 1.29
N ALA A 53 -1.50 8.51 1.27
CA ALA A 53 -1.74 7.36 2.13
C ALA A 53 -1.25 6.08 1.43
N VAL A 54 -0.22 5.44 2.00
CA VAL A 54 0.33 4.17 1.49
C VAL A 54 0.38 3.13 2.59
N VAL A 55 -0.19 1.96 2.32
CA VAL A 55 -0.14 0.78 3.18
C VAL A 55 0.76 -0.24 2.50
N VAL A 56 1.84 -0.65 3.16
CA VAL A 56 2.75 -1.68 2.65
C VAL A 56 2.50 -2.97 3.41
N LEU A 57 2.20 -4.04 2.68
CA LEU A 57 1.90 -5.35 3.24
C LEU A 57 2.83 -6.39 2.63
N THR A 58 3.24 -7.37 3.43
CA THR A 58 3.79 -8.62 2.90
C THR A 58 2.71 -9.47 2.25
N LEU A 59 3.09 -10.49 1.49
CA LEU A 59 2.12 -11.45 0.93
C LEU A 59 1.26 -12.14 1.99
N GLU A 60 1.81 -12.42 3.17
CA GLU A 60 1.05 -13.00 4.29
C GLU A 60 0.06 -11.99 4.88
N GLU A 61 0.51 -10.77 5.14
CA GLU A 61 -0.36 -9.70 5.64
C GLU A 61 -1.46 -9.34 4.66
N TYR A 62 -1.16 -9.35 3.37
CA TYR A 62 -2.13 -9.12 2.31
C TYR A 62 -3.26 -10.16 2.32
N ARG A 63 -2.95 -11.44 2.50
CA ARG A 63 -4.00 -12.50 2.57
C ARG A 63 -4.93 -12.29 3.77
N ASN A 64 -4.37 -11.90 4.91
CA ASN A 64 -5.17 -11.57 6.09
C ASN A 64 -6.00 -10.31 5.86
N PHE A 65 -5.43 -9.32 5.20
CA PHE A 65 -6.11 -8.07 4.84
C PHE A 65 -7.26 -8.29 3.85
N GLU A 66 -7.07 -9.12 2.82
CA GLU A 66 -8.11 -9.48 1.84
C GLU A 66 -9.29 -10.22 2.51
N THR A 67 -8.97 -11.08 3.47
CA THR A 67 -9.98 -11.79 4.29
C THR A 67 -10.79 -10.79 5.11
N LEU A 68 -10.12 -9.87 5.82
CA LEU A 68 -10.77 -8.82 6.61
C LEU A 68 -11.64 -7.88 5.78
N LEU A 69 -11.19 -7.51 4.58
CA LEU A 69 -11.99 -6.70 3.64
C LEU A 69 -13.23 -7.47 3.18
N SER A 70 -13.08 -8.75 2.84
CA SER A 70 -14.19 -9.60 2.42
C SER A 70 -15.24 -9.77 3.52
N GLU A 71 -14.82 -9.91 4.79
CA GLU A 71 -15.72 -9.96 5.94
C GLU A 71 -16.50 -8.65 6.15
N LYS A 72 -15.93 -7.51 5.74
CA LYS A 72 -16.58 -6.20 5.75
C LYS A 72 -17.38 -5.88 4.49
N GLY A 73 -17.39 -6.78 3.50
CA GLY A 73 -18.07 -6.59 2.22
C GLY A 73 -17.32 -5.68 1.23
N GLU A 74 -16.05 -5.36 1.51
CA GLU A 74 -15.19 -4.55 0.65
C GLU A 74 -14.30 -5.46 -0.23
N LYS A 75 -13.94 -4.98 -1.43
CA LYS A 75 -13.05 -5.70 -2.35
C LYS A 75 -12.01 -4.75 -2.92
N LEU A 76 -10.79 -5.26 -3.07
CA LEU A 76 -9.75 -4.61 -3.86
C LEU A 76 -10.10 -4.81 -5.35
N TYR A 77 -10.18 -3.73 -6.13
CA TYR A 77 -10.42 -3.72 -7.58
C TYR A 77 -9.16 -3.35 -8.35
#